data_AF-A0A938SAS8-F1
#
_entry.id   AF-A0A938SAS8-F1
#
_cell.length_a   1.000
_cell.length_b   1.000
_cell.length_c   1.000
_cell.angle_alpha   90.00
_cell.angle_beta   90.00
_cell.angle_gamma   90.00
#
_symmetry.space_group_name_H-M   'P 1'
#
loop_
_entity.id
_entity.type
_entity.pdbx_description
1 polymer ?
#
loop_
_entity_poly.entity_id
_entity_poly.type
_entity_poly.pdbx_seq_one_letter_code
_entity_poly.pdbx_strand_id
1 'polypeptide(L)'
;MRPTFQSLVILAACSLALWAEETLPLVNPGFEDGLKGWTMPKDEGMSSLSTEQAASGKHSLKVVDKDPKNGSNATASRVPIPGAGVYELRGKVFSVSSTGLGIYVRVLDKD
;
A
#
# COMPACT_ATOMS: atom_id res chain seq x y z
N MET A 1 62.94 -19.18 28.89
CA MET A 1 62.22 -18.27 27.96
C MET A 1 60.96 -18.98 27.48
N ARG A 2 59.77 -18.44 27.76
CA ARG A 2 58.49 -18.88 27.18
C ARG A 2 57.82 -17.63 26.58
N PRO A 3 57.37 -17.63 25.32
CA PRO A 3 56.67 -16.48 24.77
C PRO A 3 55.19 -16.57 25.16
N THR A 4 54.70 -15.55 25.84
CA THR A 4 53.28 -15.39 26.15
C THR A 4 52.58 -14.88 24.89
N PHE A 5 51.80 -15.74 24.22
CA PHE A 5 50.93 -15.31 23.12
C PHE A 5 49.66 -14.71 23.72
N GLN A 6 49.56 -13.39 23.66
CA GLN A 6 48.37 -12.66 24.09
C GLN A 6 47.39 -12.63 22.91
N SER A 7 46.44 -13.56 22.90
CA SER A 7 45.38 -13.62 21.88
C SER A 7 44.42 -12.44 22.05
N LEU A 8 44.50 -11.48 21.15
CA LEU A 8 43.53 -10.40 21.00
C LEU A 8 42.33 -10.93 20.19
N VAL A 9 41.20 -11.17 20.86
CA VAL A 9 39.92 -11.49 20.20
C VAL A 9 39.28 -10.16 19.78
N ILE A 10 39.30 -9.85 18.49
CA ILE A 10 38.55 -8.73 17.92
C ILE A 10 37.12 -9.21 17.68
N LEU A 11 36.21 -8.81 18.56
CA LEU A 11 34.78 -9.05 18.41
C LEU A 11 34.24 -8.07 17.36
N ALA A 12 34.08 -8.52 16.11
CA ALA A 12 33.43 -7.74 15.07
C ALA A 12 31.93 -7.62 15.40
N ALA A 13 31.54 -6.52 16.02
CA ALA A 13 30.13 -6.18 16.21
C ALA A 13 29.53 -5.78 14.86
N CYS A 14 28.96 -6.74 14.14
CA CYS A 14 28.05 -6.45 13.02
C CYS A 14 26.83 -5.72 13.59
N SER A 15 26.79 -4.40 13.41
CA SER A 15 25.60 -3.58 13.67
C SER A 15 24.49 -4.04 12.71
N LEU A 16 23.55 -4.82 13.24
CA LEU A 16 22.29 -5.11 12.55
C LEU A 16 21.52 -3.80 12.45
N ALA A 17 21.48 -3.20 11.26
CA ALA A 17 20.56 -2.11 10.98
C ALA A 17 19.13 -2.67 11.10
N LEU A 18 18.39 -2.24 12.11
CA LEU A 18 16.95 -2.43 12.19
C LEU A 18 16.32 -1.48 11.17
N TRP A 19 15.79 -2.03 10.08
CA TRP A 19 15.02 -1.24 9.13
C TRP A 19 13.62 -1.05 9.73
N ALA A 20 13.32 0.17 10.14
CA ALA A 20 11.99 0.52 10.65
C ALA A 20 11.03 0.72 9.48
N GLU A 21 9.89 0.02 9.50
CA GLU A 21 8.79 0.25 8.56
C GLU A 21 8.12 1.58 8.93
N GLU A 22 8.30 2.59 8.08
CA GLU A 22 7.56 3.86 8.20
C GLU A 22 6.28 3.78 7.37
N THR A 23 5.13 4.00 8.01
CA THR A 23 3.85 4.06 7.31
C THR A 23 3.62 5.45 6.75
N LEU A 24 3.54 5.56 5.43
CA LEU A 24 3.16 6.82 4.78
C LEU A 24 1.64 7.06 4.89
N PRO A 25 1.20 8.31 5.12
CA PRO A 25 -0.22 8.59 5.37
C PRO A 25 -1.04 8.55 4.09
N LEU A 26 -1.77 7.45 3.87
CA LEU A 26 -2.81 7.37 2.85
C LEU A 26 -4.10 8.01 3.41
N VAL A 27 -4.70 8.95 2.67
CA VAL A 27 -5.91 9.65 3.12
C VAL A 27 -7.12 8.74 2.99
N ASN A 28 -7.84 8.52 4.11
CA ASN A 28 -9.07 7.73 4.16
C ASN A 28 -8.94 6.35 3.48
N PRO A 29 -7.99 5.50 3.91
CA PRO A 29 -7.68 4.24 3.22
C PRO A 29 -8.79 3.18 3.38
N GLY A 30 -9.65 3.35 4.39
CA GLY A 30 -10.78 2.46 4.68
C GLY A 30 -12.13 2.95 4.15
N PHE A 31 -12.20 4.10 3.48
CA PHE A 31 -13.45 4.68 2.93
C PHE A 31 -14.50 5.11 3.97
N GLU A 32 -14.15 5.19 5.26
CA GLU A 32 -15.08 5.62 6.31
C GLU A 32 -15.47 7.10 6.21
N ASP A 33 -14.60 7.95 5.65
CA ASP A 33 -14.89 9.35 5.33
C ASP A 33 -15.43 9.52 3.90
N GLY A 34 -16.16 8.52 3.40
CA GLY A 34 -16.68 8.48 2.04
C GLY A 34 -15.57 8.45 0.99
N LEU A 35 -15.63 9.34 -0.01
CA LEU A 35 -14.63 9.44 -1.09
C LEU A 35 -13.55 10.49 -0.84
N LYS A 36 -13.43 11.01 0.39
CA LYS A 36 -12.39 11.99 0.71
C LYS A 36 -11.02 11.42 0.37
N GLY A 37 -10.25 12.14 -0.44
CA GLY A 37 -8.93 11.70 -0.89
C GLY A 37 -8.93 10.67 -2.01
N TRP A 38 -10.08 10.29 -2.56
CA TRP A 38 -10.21 9.33 -3.66
C TRP A 38 -10.97 9.93 -4.84
N THR A 39 -10.47 9.66 -6.04
CA THR A 39 -11.12 10.02 -7.30
C THR A 39 -11.59 8.75 -7.98
N MET A 40 -12.89 8.66 -8.24
CA MET A 40 -13.49 7.65 -9.13
C MET A 40 -13.92 8.37 -10.40
N PRO A 41 -13.36 8.04 -11.58
CA PRO A 41 -13.87 8.56 -12.83
C PRO A 41 -15.30 8.08 -13.04
N LYS A 42 -15.98 8.66 -14.05
CA LYS A 42 -17.25 8.13 -14.52
C LYS A 42 -17.01 6.80 -15.24
N ASP A 43 -16.75 5.76 -14.47
CA ASP A 43 -16.58 4.38 -14.92
C ASP A 43 -17.95 3.67 -15.01
N GLU A 44 -18.97 4.43 -15.43
CA GLU A 44 -20.37 4.00 -15.50
C GLU A 44 -20.95 3.47 -14.17
N GLY A 45 -20.31 3.77 -13.04
CA GLY A 45 -20.74 3.31 -11.71
C GLY A 45 -20.22 1.92 -11.35
N MET A 46 -19.21 1.42 -12.05
CA MET A 46 -18.52 0.18 -11.69
C MET A 46 -17.84 0.30 -10.31
N SER A 47 -17.25 1.46 -10.00
CA SER A 47 -16.70 1.76 -8.68
C SER A 47 -17.71 2.54 -7.84
N SER A 48 -17.94 2.08 -6.61
CA SER A 48 -18.87 2.74 -5.69
C SER A 48 -18.45 2.61 -4.23
N LEU A 49 -18.88 3.57 -3.41
CA LEU A 49 -18.85 3.44 -1.96
C LEU A 49 -19.96 2.47 -1.54
N SER A 50 -19.63 1.44 -0.76
CA SER A 50 -20.60 0.44 -0.31
C SER A 50 -20.55 0.23 1.19
N THR A 51 -21.65 -0.29 1.73
CA THR A 51 -21.76 -0.79 3.11
C THR A 51 -22.13 -2.28 3.16
N GLU A 52 -22.11 -2.97 2.02
CA GLU A 52 -22.52 -4.38 1.91
C GLU A 52 -21.46 -5.32 2.51
N GLN A 53 -20.19 -4.98 2.37
CA GLN A 53 -19.05 -5.68 2.92
C GLN A 53 -17.99 -4.65 3.29
N ALA A 54 -17.29 -4.84 4.40
CA ALA A 54 -16.13 -4.04 4.76
C ALA A 54 -15.04 -4.92 5.36
N ALA A 55 -13.78 -4.54 5.16
CA ALA A 55 -12.64 -5.21 5.78
C ALA A 55 -12.46 -4.81 7.27
N SER A 56 -12.97 -3.62 7.60
CA SER A 56 -13.06 -2.99 8.91
C SER A 56 -14.11 -1.89 8.82
N GLY A 57 -14.72 -1.48 9.94
CA GLY A 57 -15.67 -0.37 9.91
C GLY A 57 -16.95 -0.71 9.15
N LYS A 58 -17.52 0.29 8.47
CA LYS A 58 -18.81 0.19 7.77
C LYS A 58 -18.68 0.27 6.26
N HIS A 59 -17.66 0.97 5.76
CA HIS A 59 -17.55 1.34 4.36
C HIS A 59 -16.44 0.57 3.65
N SER A 60 -16.58 0.45 2.33
CA SER A 60 -15.52 -0.06 1.44
C SER A 60 -15.70 0.45 0.02
N LEU A 61 -14.65 0.29 -0.79
CA LEU A 61 -14.76 0.36 -2.24
C LEU A 61 -15.35 -0.96 -2.77
N LYS A 62 -16.50 -0.85 -3.44
CA LYS A 62 -17.10 -1.96 -4.18
C LYS A 62 -16.86 -1.74 -5.67
N VAL A 63 -16.37 -2.79 -6.32
CA VAL A 63 -16.20 -2.85 -7.78
C VAL A 63 -17.16 -3.89 -8.34
N VAL A 64 -18.02 -3.46 -9.26
CA VAL A 64 -18.91 -4.34 -10.04
C VAL A 64 -18.70 -4.00 -11.51
N ASP A 65 -17.77 -4.71 -12.13
CA ASP A 65 -17.52 -4.60 -13.55
C ASP A 65 -18.51 -5.48 -14.34
N LYS A 66 -19.29 -4.84 -15.20
CA LYS A 66 -20.22 -5.49 -16.13
C LYS A 66 -19.94 -5.10 -17.58
N ASP A 67 -18.90 -4.30 -17.82
CA ASP A 67 -18.60 -3.78 -19.14
C ASP A 67 -17.57 -4.69 -19.83
N PRO A 68 -17.83 -5.18 -21.05
CA PRO A 68 -16.89 -6.06 -21.75
C PRO A 68 -15.67 -5.33 -22.36
N LYS A 69 -15.65 -3.99 -22.35
CA LYS A 69 -14.65 -3.15 -23.02
C LYS A 69 -13.95 -2.19 -22.07
N ASN A 70 -14.71 -1.55 -21.20
CA ASN A 70 -14.20 -0.58 -20.23
C ASN A 70 -13.89 -1.28 -18.91
N GLY A 71 -13.12 -0.61 -18.04
CA GLY A 71 -12.84 -1.12 -16.70
C GLY A 71 -13.07 -0.06 -15.64
N SER A 72 -13.20 -0.52 -14.40
CA SER A 72 -13.30 0.34 -13.22
C SER A 72 -11.98 1.04 -12.89
N ASN A 73 -12.03 2.19 -12.21
CA ASN A 73 -10.84 2.83 -11.65
C ASN A 73 -11.17 3.59 -10.37
N ALA A 74 -10.30 3.46 -9.36
CA ALA A 74 -10.29 4.35 -8.20
C ALA A 74 -8.85 4.77 -7.93
N THR A 75 -8.62 6.06 -7.83
CA THR A 75 -7.28 6.64 -7.62
C THR A 75 -7.25 7.38 -6.29
N ALA A 76 -6.36 6.98 -5.39
CA ALA A 76 -6.11 7.73 -4.17
C ALA A 76 -5.31 9.01 -4.44
N SER A 77 -5.39 9.94 -3.50
CA SER A 77 -4.57 11.16 -3.46
C SER A 77 -3.10 10.79 -3.39
N ARG A 78 -2.26 11.66 -3.96
CA ARG A 78 -0.81 11.44 -3.99
C ARG A 78 -0.26 11.40 -2.57
N VAL A 79 0.62 10.44 -2.31
CA VAL A 79 1.35 10.31 -1.06
C VAL A 79 2.78 10.79 -1.31
N PRO A 80 3.28 11.79 -0.56
CA PRO A 80 4.67 12.22 -0.67
C PRO A 80 5.62 11.06 -0.31
N ILE A 81 6.60 10.82 -1.15
CA ILE A 81 7.67 9.84 -0.88
C ILE A 81 8.97 10.61 -0.53
N PRO A 82 9.66 10.26 0.56
CA PRO A 82 10.84 11.00 1.02
C PRO A 82 12.08 10.80 0.14
N GLY A 83 12.11 9.76 -0.70
CA GLY A 83 13.23 9.48 -1.59
C GLY A 83 13.11 8.14 -2.30
N ALA A 84 14.21 7.69 -2.90
CA ALA A 84 14.29 6.34 -3.45
C ALA A 84 14.30 5.31 -2.32
N GLY A 85 13.55 4.22 -2.48
CA GLY A 85 13.45 3.17 -1.47
C GLY A 85 12.51 2.06 -1.87
N VAL A 86 12.39 1.07 -0.99
CA VAL A 86 11.40 0.00 -1.11
C VAL A 86 10.12 0.45 -0.43
N TYR A 87 9.02 0.43 -1.17
CA TYR A 87 7.69 0.78 -0.68
C TYR A 87 6.77 -0.41 -0.81
N GLU A 88 5.92 -0.62 0.20
CA GLU A 88 4.92 -1.68 0.19
C GLU A 88 3.52 -1.07 0.27
N LEU A 89 2.63 -1.54 -0.60
CA LEU A 89 1.21 -1.23 -0.54
C LEU A 89 0.47 -2.48 -0.08
N ARG A 90 -0.23 -2.38 1.05
CA ARG A 90 -1.03 -3.45 1.64
C ARG A 90 -2.51 -3.09 1.61
N GLY A 91 -3.35 -4.11 1.47
CA GLY A 91 -4.80 -3.96 1.50
C GLY A 91 -5.49 -5.31 1.68
N LYS A 92 -6.79 -5.27 2.02
CA LYS A 92 -7.65 -6.45 2.09
C LYS A 92 -8.63 -6.40 0.92
N VAL A 93 -8.78 -7.52 0.22
CA VAL A 93 -9.73 -7.67 -0.88
C VAL A 93 -10.62 -8.88 -0.60
N PHE A 94 -11.91 -8.74 -0.91
CA PHE A 94 -12.88 -9.82 -0.87
C PHE A 94 -13.44 -10.02 -2.28
N SER A 95 -12.97 -11.05 -2.98
CA SER A 95 -13.39 -11.36 -4.35
C SER A 95 -14.62 -12.25 -4.34
N VAL A 96 -15.66 -11.85 -5.08
CA VAL A 96 -16.89 -12.65 -5.23
C VAL A 96 -16.85 -13.53 -6.48
N SER A 97 -16.48 -12.97 -7.64
CA SER A 97 -16.48 -13.66 -8.93
C SER A 97 -15.27 -13.39 -9.82
N SER A 98 -14.36 -12.49 -9.41
CA SER A 98 -13.12 -12.20 -10.14
C SER A 98 -11.95 -13.03 -9.61
N THR A 99 -10.94 -13.23 -10.44
CA THR A 99 -9.69 -13.93 -10.08
C THR A 99 -8.62 -12.99 -9.51
N GLY A 100 -8.86 -11.67 -9.48
CA GLY A 100 -7.91 -10.70 -8.95
C GLY A 100 -8.36 -9.24 -9.07
N LEU A 101 -7.51 -8.36 -8.53
CA LEU A 101 -7.63 -6.90 -8.57
C LEU A 101 -6.31 -6.33 -9.12
N GLY A 102 -6.40 -5.43 -10.10
CA GLY A 102 -5.25 -4.66 -10.56
C GLY A 102 -4.94 -3.52 -9.60
N ILE A 103 -3.74 -3.51 -9.03
CA ILE A 103 -3.22 -2.40 -8.23
C ILE A 103 -2.03 -1.79 -8.96
N TYR A 104 -2.15 -0.52 -9.32
CA TYR A 104 -1.14 0.20 -10.08
C TYR A 104 -0.56 1.34 -9.24
N VAL A 105 0.76 1.34 -9.09
CA VAL A 105 1.49 2.44 -8.44
C VAL A 105 2.05 3.35 -9.52
N ARG A 106 1.69 4.64 -9.46
CA ARG A 106 2.28 5.68 -10.32
C ARG A 106 3.23 6.51 -9.48
N VAL A 107 4.52 6.37 -9.76
CA VAL A 107 5.55 7.26 -9.23
C VAL A 107 5.65 8.45 -10.17
N LEU A 108 5.52 9.64 -9.61
CA LEU A 108 5.56 10.90 -10.34
C LEU A 108 6.77 11.69 -9.87
N ASP A 109 7.36 12.44 -10.79
CA ASP A 109 8.34 13.45 -10.43
C ASP A 109 7.69 14.54 -9.57
N LYS A 110 8.53 15.36 -8.95
CA LYS A 110 8.11 16.42 -8.05
C LYS A 110 7.30 17.53 -8.77
N ASP A 111 7.39 17.61 -10.11
CA ASP A 111 6.78 18.63 -10.96
C ASP A 111 5.81 18.02 -11.99
#